data_AF-A0A7S2JM32-F1
#
_entry.id   AF-A0A7S2JM32-F1
#
_cell.length_a   1.000
_cell.length_b   1.000
_cell.length_c   1.000
_cell.angle_alpha   90.00
_cell.angle_beta   90.00
_cell.angle_gamma   90.00
#
_symmetry.space_group_name_H-M   'P 1'
#
loop_
_entity.id
_entity.type
_entity.pdbx_description
1 polymer ?
#
loop_
_entity_poly.entity_id
_entity_poly.type
_entity_poly.pdbx_seq_one_letter_code
_entity_poly.pdbx_strand_id
1 'polypeptide(L)'
;GGVWNMVFTGVQGAPSSHCGPGSNGAPPVTAVATTPSIAEKPYITIDESGKFYLLLPPVKTSSHGADFDIQGTTKVGFESVYVASPNDTAELINIKLAAGLHIVFSPGIYHISQTLTVSTAGQV
;
A
#
# COMPACT_ATOMS: atom_id res chain seq x y z
N GLY A 1 -1.59 -25.82 -8.27
CA GLY A 1 -1.23 -26.12 -6.87
C GLY A 1 -2.15 -25.34 -5.95
N GLY A 2 -2.54 -25.95 -4.84
CA GLY A 2 -3.35 -25.37 -3.78
C GLY A 2 -3.30 -26.35 -2.60
N VAL A 3 -3.50 -25.89 -1.37
CA VAL A 3 -3.47 -26.80 -0.22
C VAL A 3 -4.71 -26.57 0.64
N TRP A 4 -4.79 -25.46 1.38
CA TRP A 4 -5.89 -25.27 2.33
C TRP A 4 -6.80 -24.08 2.04
N ASN A 5 -6.29 -23.00 1.45
CA ASN A 5 -7.11 -21.83 1.14
C ASN A 5 -6.45 -20.97 0.07
N MET A 6 -6.84 -21.18 -1.18
CA MET A 6 -6.38 -20.33 -2.29
C MET A 6 -7.45 -19.27 -2.54
N VAL A 7 -7.14 -18.00 -2.24
CA VAL A 7 -8.09 -16.89 -2.43
C VAL A 7 -7.55 -15.96 -3.50
N PHE A 8 -8.38 -15.69 -4.50
CA PHE A 8 -8.10 -14.78 -5.60
C PHE A 8 -9.21 -13.74 -5.70
N THR A 9 -8.83 -12.47 -5.82
CA THR A 9 -9.75 -11.36 -6.02
C THR A 9 -9.19 -10.46 -7.11
N GLY A 10 -9.95 -10.24 -8.18
CA GLY A 10 -9.48 -9.42 -9.31
C GLY A 10 -8.27 -10.00 -10.05
N VAL A 11 -8.03 -11.32 -9.99
CA VAL A 11 -6.85 -11.95 -10.61
C VAL A 11 -7.19 -12.48 -11.99
N GLN A 12 -6.52 -11.96 -13.01
CA GLN A 12 -6.62 -12.47 -14.38
C GLN A 12 -6.03 -13.88 -14.47
N GLY A 13 -6.83 -14.81 -15.00
CA GLY A 13 -6.41 -16.22 -15.12
C GLY A 13 -6.46 -17.01 -13.81
N ALA A 14 -7.17 -16.52 -12.78
CA ALA A 14 -7.42 -17.30 -11.57
C ALA A 14 -8.12 -18.63 -11.89
N PRO A 15 -7.82 -19.72 -11.15
CA PRO A 15 -8.60 -20.95 -11.25
C PRO A 15 -10.07 -20.69 -10.89
N SER A 16 -10.97 -21.49 -11.45
CA SER A 16 -12.39 -21.40 -11.11
C SER A 16 -12.60 -21.70 -9.62
N SER A 17 -13.55 -20.97 -9.02
CA SER A 17 -13.91 -21.15 -7.61
C SER A 17 -14.49 -22.55 -7.36
N HIS A 18 -14.04 -23.24 -6.30
CA HIS A 18 -14.57 -24.53 -5.84
C HIS A 18 -14.23 -24.83 -4.35
N CYS A 19 -15.06 -25.62 -3.67
CA CYS A 19 -15.05 -25.74 -2.21
C CYS A 19 -14.28 -26.94 -1.60
N GLY A 20 -13.26 -27.50 -2.28
CA GLY A 20 -12.58 -28.73 -1.80
C GLY A 20 -13.33 -30.02 -2.20
N PRO A 21 -12.94 -31.23 -1.75
CA PRO A 21 -13.24 -32.45 -2.52
C PRO A 21 -14.71 -32.91 -2.42
N GLY A 22 -15.43 -32.79 -3.54
CA GLY A 22 -16.17 -33.91 -4.15
C GLY A 22 -15.30 -34.61 -5.21
N SER A 23 -15.38 -35.95 -5.28
CA SER A 23 -14.71 -36.98 -6.14
C SER A 23 -13.23 -36.85 -6.61
N ASN A 24 -12.61 -35.66 -6.67
CA ASN A 24 -11.35 -35.45 -7.43
C ASN A 24 -10.18 -34.90 -6.60
N GLY A 25 -10.28 -34.82 -5.27
CA GLY A 25 -9.15 -34.47 -4.38
C GLY A 25 -8.57 -33.06 -4.54
N ALA A 26 -9.25 -32.15 -5.24
CA ALA A 26 -8.72 -30.82 -5.52
C ALA A 26 -8.81 -29.87 -4.29
N PRO A 27 -7.77 -29.05 -4.02
CA PRO A 27 -7.74 -28.10 -2.89
C PRO A 27 -8.70 -26.91 -3.08
N PRO A 28 -9.42 -26.43 -2.05
CA PRO A 28 -10.40 -25.37 -2.21
C PRO A 28 -9.81 -24.06 -2.77
N VAL A 29 -10.52 -23.48 -3.74
CA VAL A 29 -10.22 -22.19 -4.36
C VAL A 29 -11.43 -21.27 -4.20
N THR A 30 -11.22 -20.07 -3.68
CA THR A 30 -12.20 -18.99 -3.74
C THR A 30 -11.71 -17.96 -4.74
N ALA A 31 -12.42 -17.80 -5.85
CA ALA A 31 -12.09 -16.81 -6.86
C ALA A 31 -13.25 -15.82 -7.04
N VAL A 32 -12.95 -14.53 -6.85
CA VAL A 32 -13.85 -13.41 -7.10
C VAL A 32 -13.30 -12.61 -8.28
N ALA A 33 -14.16 -12.32 -9.26
CA ALA A 33 -13.74 -11.74 -10.54
C ALA A 33 -13.12 -10.35 -10.41
N THR A 34 -13.53 -9.55 -9.43
CA THR A 34 -13.04 -8.19 -9.20
C THR A 34 -12.76 -7.94 -7.72
N THR A 35 -11.79 -7.08 -7.43
CA THR A 35 -11.56 -6.57 -6.08
C THR A 35 -12.49 -5.38 -5.84
N PRO A 36 -13.40 -5.44 -4.84
CA PRO A 36 -14.44 -4.42 -4.66
C PRO A 36 -13.87 -3.01 -4.48
N SER A 37 -12.82 -2.88 -3.67
CA SER A 37 -12.10 -1.64 -3.42
C SER A 37 -10.65 -1.95 -3.11
N ILE A 38 -9.72 -1.26 -3.77
CA ILE A 38 -8.28 -1.36 -3.54
C ILE A 38 -7.62 0.01 -3.72
N ALA A 39 -6.56 0.28 -2.99
CA ALA A 39 -5.62 1.34 -3.32
C ALA A 39 -4.24 0.70 -3.38
N GLU A 40 -3.53 0.90 -4.49
CA GLU A 40 -2.16 0.42 -4.61
C GLU A 40 -1.26 1.12 -3.58
N LYS A 41 -0.28 0.40 -3.04
CA LYS A 41 0.58 0.91 -1.98
C LYS A 41 1.35 2.14 -2.49
N PRO A 42 1.42 3.24 -1.71
CA PRO A 42 2.32 4.35 -2.01
C PRO A 42 3.77 3.90 -2.26
N TYR A 43 4.45 4.59 -3.16
CA TYR A 43 5.83 4.29 -3.53
C TYR A 43 6.62 5.54 -3.90
N ILE A 44 7.93 5.43 -3.78
CA ILE A 44 8.86 6.51 -4.09
C ILE A 44 9.36 6.33 -5.52
N THR A 45 9.41 7.42 -6.29
CA THR A 45 10.05 7.47 -7.61
C THR A 45 11.06 8.60 -7.67
N ILE A 46 11.90 8.57 -8.70
CA ILE A 46 12.85 9.62 -9.03
C ILE A 46 12.62 10.03 -10.49
N ASP A 47 12.65 11.33 -10.78
CA ASP A 47 12.59 11.81 -12.16
C ASP A 47 13.98 11.90 -12.81
N GLU A 48 14.01 12.24 -14.10
CA GLU A 48 15.24 12.39 -14.88
C GLU A 48 16.18 13.48 -14.34
N SER A 49 15.66 14.43 -13.57
CA SER A 49 16.45 15.49 -12.91
C SER A 49 17.02 15.08 -11.55
N GLY A 50 16.69 13.87 -11.07
CA GLY A 50 17.10 13.35 -9.78
C GLY A 50 16.21 13.77 -8.61
N LYS A 51 15.03 14.39 -8.87
CA LYS A 51 14.10 14.78 -7.81
C LYS A 51 13.24 13.59 -7.39
N PHE A 52 13.15 13.36 -6.08
CA PHE A 52 12.32 12.32 -5.50
C PHE A 52 10.86 12.77 -5.34
N TYR A 53 9.94 11.84 -5.56
CA TYR A 53 8.51 12.02 -5.34
C TYR A 53 7.90 10.81 -4.64
N LEU A 54 6.91 11.07 -3.80
CA LEU A 54 6.03 10.08 -3.20
C LEU A 54 4.73 10.03 -4.02
N LEU A 55 4.41 8.86 -4.56
CA LEU A 55 3.26 8.63 -5.43
C LEU A 55 2.19 7.95 -4.60
N LEU A 56 0.99 8.54 -4.60
CA LEU A 56 -0.17 8.06 -3.86
C LEU A 56 -1.24 7.60 -4.87
N PRO A 57 -1.30 6.31 -5.21
CA PRO A 57 -2.31 5.78 -6.11
C PRO A 57 -3.73 6.03 -5.55
N PRO A 58 -4.71 6.34 -6.41
CA PRO A 58 -6.08 6.56 -5.97
C PRO A 58 -6.75 5.24 -5.57
N VAL A 59 -7.82 5.34 -4.77
CA VAL A 59 -8.70 4.20 -4.55
C VAL A 59 -9.41 3.85 -5.86
N LYS A 60 -9.34 2.58 -6.25
CA LYS A 60 -10.05 2.00 -7.39
C LYS A 60 -11.09 1.00 -6.88
N THR A 61 -12.22 0.95 -7.57
CA THR A 61 -13.31 0.00 -7.29
C THR A 61 -13.45 -0.99 -8.42
N SER A 62 -13.88 -2.22 -8.11
CA SER A 62 -14.08 -3.28 -9.11
C SER A 62 -12.83 -3.55 -9.98
N SER A 63 -11.65 -3.52 -9.38
CA SER A 63 -10.39 -3.69 -10.13
C SER A 63 -10.15 -5.16 -10.53
N HIS A 64 -9.41 -5.34 -11.63
CA HIS A 64 -9.02 -6.64 -12.15
C HIS A 64 -7.70 -6.53 -12.91
N GLY A 65 -6.78 -7.46 -12.67
CA GLY A 65 -5.45 -7.48 -13.27
C GLY A 65 -4.47 -6.54 -12.57
N ALA A 66 -3.26 -6.48 -13.12
CA ALA A 66 -2.24 -5.54 -12.66
C ALA A 66 -2.57 -4.12 -13.15
N ASP A 67 -2.28 -3.16 -12.30
CA ASP A 67 -2.47 -1.75 -12.59
C ASP A 67 -1.11 -1.07 -12.67
N PHE A 68 -0.76 -0.64 -13.88
CA PHE A 68 0.44 0.15 -14.15
C PHE A 68 0.09 1.59 -14.52
N ASP A 69 -1.21 1.95 -14.46
CA ASP A 69 -1.66 3.28 -14.83
C ASP A 69 -1.45 4.24 -13.65
N ILE A 70 -0.77 5.35 -13.95
CA ILE A 70 -0.53 6.44 -13.01
C ILE A 70 -1.65 7.48 -13.00
N GLN A 71 -2.68 7.34 -13.85
CA GLN A 71 -3.80 8.29 -13.86
C GLN A 71 -4.48 8.39 -12.49
N GLY A 72 -4.74 9.64 -12.08
CA GLY A 72 -5.32 9.96 -10.78
C GLY A 72 -4.36 9.81 -9.60
N THR A 73 -3.11 9.39 -9.83
CA THR A 73 -2.09 9.32 -8.78
C THR A 73 -1.71 10.71 -8.31
N THR A 74 -1.79 10.94 -7.01
CA THR A 74 -1.29 12.19 -6.42
C THR A 74 0.22 12.11 -6.30
N LYS A 75 0.92 13.08 -6.86
CA LYS A 75 2.39 13.17 -6.85
C LYS A 75 2.82 14.21 -5.83
N VAL A 76 3.45 13.76 -4.74
CA VAL A 76 3.96 14.62 -3.67
C VAL A 76 5.46 14.77 -3.82
N GLY A 77 5.95 16.00 -3.89
CA GLY A 77 7.38 16.26 -3.87
C GLY A 77 7.97 15.97 -2.48
N PHE A 78 9.21 15.48 -2.45
CA PHE A 78 9.90 15.17 -1.18
C PHE A 78 10.14 16.38 -0.27
N GLU A 79 9.97 17.60 -0.77
CA GLU A 79 9.88 18.82 0.04
C GLU A 79 8.73 18.79 1.07
N SER A 80 7.69 17.99 0.83
CA SER A 80 6.56 17.77 1.74
C SER A 80 6.65 16.45 2.51
N VAL A 81 7.82 15.80 2.47
CA VAL A 81 8.07 14.50 3.09
C VAL A 81 9.20 14.64 4.10
N TYR A 82 8.97 14.19 5.33
CA TYR A 82 10.01 14.03 6.34
C TYR A 82 10.52 12.58 6.33
N VAL A 83 11.81 12.40 6.07
CA VAL A 83 12.45 11.09 6.17
C VAL A 83 12.93 10.91 7.62
N ALA A 84 12.18 10.11 8.38
CA ALA A 84 12.50 9.81 9.76
C ALA A 84 13.74 8.92 9.86
N SER A 85 14.55 9.18 10.89
CA SER A 85 15.72 8.40 11.26
C SER A 85 15.44 7.61 12.55
N PRO A 86 16.03 6.42 12.76
CA PRO A 86 15.90 5.66 14.02
C PRO A 86 16.27 6.44 15.29
N ASN A 87 17.05 7.53 15.15
CA ASN A 87 17.44 8.41 16.25
C ASN A 87 16.41 9.52 16.54
N ASP A 88 15.35 9.65 15.72
CA ASP A 88 14.33 10.66 15.92
C ASP A 88 13.45 10.34 17.12
N THR A 89 13.09 11.38 17.88
CA THR A 89 12.14 11.24 18.97
C THR A 89 10.71 11.19 18.42
N ALA A 90 9.83 10.50 19.15
CA ALA A 90 8.42 10.48 18.82
C ALA A 90 7.78 11.89 18.85
N GLU A 91 8.29 12.80 19.70
CA GLU A 91 7.89 14.21 19.71
C GLU A 91 8.24 14.91 18.40
N LEU A 92 9.46 14.73 17.89
CA LEU A 92 9.90 15.31 16.62
C LEU A 92 9.03 14.82 15.46
N ILE A 93 8.77 13.51 15.39
CA ILE A 93 7.91 12.92 14.35
C ILE A 93 6.49 13.50 14.44
N ASN A 94 5.93 13.65 15.65
CA ASN A 94 4.62 14.28 15.85
C ASN A 94 4.60 15.75 15.42
N ILE A 95 5.67 16.52 15.64
CA ILE A 95 5.77 17.90 15.15
C ILE A 95 5.72 17.93 13.61
N LYS A 96 6.40 17.01 12.94
CA LYS A 96 6.39 16.90 11.47
C LYS A 96 5.02 16.47 10.94
N LEU A 97 4.36 15.53 11.62
CA LEU A 97 2.99 15.11 11.32
C LEU A 97 2.01 16.27 11.48
N ALA A 98 2.09 17.02 12.58
CA ALA A 98 1.24 18.19 12.84
C ALA A 98 1.47 19.34 11.85
N ALA A 99 2.69 19.45 11.30
CA ALA A 99 3.02 20.38 10.22
C ALA A 99 2.47 19.95 8.84
N GLY A 100 1.78 18.81 8.75
CA GLY A 100 1.18 18.31 7.51
C GLY A 100 2.15 17.57 6.59
N LEU A 101 3.36 17.24 7.05
CA LEU A 101 4.34 16.49 6.25
C LEU A 101 4.00 15.00 6.23
N HIS A 102 4.23 14.34 5.09
CA HIS A 102 4.25 12.88 5.02
C HIS A 102 5.49 12.34 5.71
N ILE A 103 5.45 11.10 6.23
CA ILE A 103 6.59 10.50 6.93
C ILE A 103 7.06 9.26 6.18
N VAL A 104 8.35 9.24 5.82
CA VAL A 104 9.01 8.03 5.33
C VAL A 104 9.96 7.54 6.42
N PHE A 105 9.69 6.36 6.96
CA PHE A 105 10.62 5.70 7.88
C PHE A 105 11.77 5.10 7.08
N SER A 106 12.98 5.63 7.28
CA SER A 106 14.18 4.97 6.78
C SER A 106 14.39 3.63 7.49
N PRO A 107 15.07 2.64 6.87
CA PRO A 107 15.27 1.33 7.49
C PRO A 107 15.95 1.42 8.87
N GLY A 108 15.36 0.80 9.88
CA GLY A 108 15.92 0.72 11.24
C GLY A 108 14.89 0.39 12.32
N ILE A 109 15.32 0.46 13.58
CA ILE A 109 14.48 0.19 14.76
C ILE A 109 14.18 1.52 15.46
N TYR A 110 12.90 1.86 15.58
CA TYR A 110 12.45 3.13 16.16
C TYR A 110 11.90 2.89 17.56
N HIS A 111 12.49 3.55 18.55
CA HIS A 111 11.98 3.54 19.92
C HIS A 111 11.01 4.70 20.12
N ILE A 112 9.72 4.40 19.96
CA ILE A 112 8.64 5.37 20.04
C ILE A 112 8.13 5.46 21.48
N SER A 113 8.40 6.58 22.15
CA SER A 113 8.04 6.81 23.56
C SER A 113 6.61 7.33 23.78
N GLN A 114 5.92 7.75 22.72
CA GLN A 114 4.55 8.25 22.74
C GLN A 114 3.85 7.97 21.40
N THR A 115 2.52 7.95 21.39
CA THR A 115 1.73 7.70 20.18
C THR A 115 2.06 8.69 19.05
N LEU A 116 2.27 8.15 17.84
CA LEU A 116 2.36 8.97 16.62
C LEU A 116 0.94 9.29 16.14
N THR A 117 0.62 10.58 16.01
CA THR A 117 -0.73 11.04 15.69
C THR A 117 -0.79 11.59 14.27
N VAL A 118 -1.56 10.92 13.41
CA VAL A 118 -1.83 11.34 12.03
C VAL A 118 -3.18 12.05 12.01
N SER A 119 -3.17 13.38 11.96
CA SER A 119 -4.39 14.20 12.04
C SER A 119 -4.77 14.88 10.72
N THR A 120 -3.89 14.85 9.72
CA THR A 120 -4.09 15.53 8.45
C THR A 120 -4.66 14.56 7.42
N ALA A 121 -5.77 14.93 6.78
CA ALA A 121 -6.39 14.11 5.75
C ALA A 121 -5.41 13.88 4.59
N GLY A 122 -5.27 12.63 4.15
CA GLY A 122 -4.37 12.26 3.04
C GLY A 122 -2.89 12.19 3.41
N GLN A 123 -2.53 12.32 4.69
CA GLN A 123 -1.17 12.12 5.18
C GLN A 123 -0.78 10.63 5.08
N VAL A 124 0.49 10.38 4.75
CA VAL A 124 1.06 9.06 4.43
C VAL A 124 2.37 8.87 5.16
#